data_AF-A0A2T0RN44-F1
#
_entry.id   AF-A0A2T0RN44-F1
#
_cell.length_a   1.000
_cell.length_b   1.000
_cell.length_c   1.000
_cell.angle_alpha   90.00
_cell.angle_beta   90.00
_cell.angle_gamma   90.00
#
_symmetry.space_group_name_H-M   'P 1'
#
loop_
_entity.id
_entity.type
_entity.pdbx_description
1 polymer ?
#
loop_
_entity_poly.entity_id
_entity_poly.type
_entity_poly.pdbx_seq_one_letter_code
_entity_poly.pdbx_strand_id
1 'polypeptide(L)'
;MSLYGMPLALTSLGDLLEVTAVAGGRAMQRRLGDLGVAVGQTLEVVQKGSGGQMVVAVGDARFALGQGMAQKILVTPSRKQGYARNGCEAKGPCRRRSCRRGWFR
;
A
#
# COMPACT_ATOMS: atom_id res chain seq x y z
N MET A 1 22.87 11.26 9.63
CA MET A 1 21.65 10.54 10.03
C MET A 1 20.45 11.45 9.84
N SER A 2 19.71 11.29 8.74
CA SER A 2 18.50 12.08 8.48
C SER A 2 17.29 11.28 8.95
N LEU A 3 16.85 11.54 10.19
CA LEU A 3 15.54 11.08 10.70
C LEU A 3 14.44 11.96 10.08
N TYR A 4 14.22 11.84 8.78
CA TYR A 4 13.21 12.62 8.05
C TYR A 4 11.96 11.75 7.83
N GLY A 5 11.15 11.62 8.88
CA GLY A 5 9.86 10.96 8.78
C GLY A 5 8.85 11.91 8.14
N MET A 6 8.25 11.51 7.02
CA MET A 6 7.15 12.24 6.38
C MET A 6 5.80 11.63 6.79
N PRO A 7 4.74 12.42 6.95
CA PRO A 7 3.42 11.87 7.23
C PRO A 7 2.92 11.11 6.00
N LEU A 8 2.24 9.99 6.25
CA LEU A 8 1.68 9.12 5.20
C LEU A 8 0.73 9.87 4.24
N ALA A 9 0.10 10.96 4.70
CA ALA A 9 -0.75 11.80 3.86
C ALA A 9 -0.02 12.48 2.69
N LEU A 10 1.26 12.80 2.84
CA LEU A 10 2.06 13.54 1.85
C LEU A 10 2.76 12.64 0.83
N THR A 11 2.58 11.32 0.92
CA THR A 11 3.32 10.36 0.10
C THR A 11 2.62 10.10 -1.22
N SER A 12 3.34 9.54 -2.20
CA SER A 12 2.75 9.21 -3.51
C SER A 12 2.09 7.83 -3.49
N LEU A 13 1.20 7.63 -4.46
CA LEU A 13 0.61 6.33 -4.75
C LEU A 13 1.69 5.37 -5.27
N GLY A 14 1.69 4.14 -4.76
CA GLY A 14 2.63 3.08 -5.15
C GLY A 14 4.01 3.16 -4.50
N ASP A 15 4.26 4.14 -3.61
CA ASP A 15 5.52 4.23 -2.90
C ASP A 15 5.60 3.16 -1.80
N LEU A 16 6.76 2.50 -1.72
CA LEU A 16 7.13 1.58 -0.64
C LEU A 16 7.79 2.35 0.50
N LEU A 17 7.16 2.28 1.66
CA LEU A 17 7.49 3.11 2.81
C LEU A 17 7.54 2.25 4.06
N GLU A 18 8.29 2.68 5.07
CA GLU A 18 8.42 1.99 6.35
C GLU A 18 7.96 2.89 7.50
N VAL A 19 7.13 2.35 8.38
CA VAL A 19 6.62 3.07 9.55
C VAL A 19 7.76 3.29 10.52
N THR A 20 8.19 4.54 10.67
CA THR A 20 9.26 4.89 11.60
C THR A 20 8.70 5.34 12.95
N ALA A 21 7.54 5.98 12.94
CA ALA A 21 6.87 6.39 14.16
C ALA A 21 5.36 6.56 13.94
N VAL A 22 4.60 6.51 15.04
CA VAL A 22 3.17 6.82 15.03
C VAL A 22 2.92 7.89 16.10
N ALA A 23 2.56 9.09 15.66
CA ALA A 23 2.16 10.24 16.45
C ALA A 23 0.72 10.05 17.00
N GLY A 24 0.53 8.97 17.74
CA GLY A 24 -0.68 8.65 18.48
C GLY A 24 -0.29 8.05 19.83
N GLY A 25 -1.06 8.32 20.89
CA GLY A 25 -0.78 7.75 22.21
C GLY A 25 -0.75 6.21 22.19
N ARG A 26 -0.31 5.60 23.30
CA ARG A 26 -0.16 4.13 23.43
C ARG A 26 -1.40 3.32 23.00
N ALA A 27 -2.61 3.84 23.24
CA ALA A 27 -3.85 3.18 22.82
C ALA A 27 -3.97 3.06 21.28
N MET A 28 -3.54 4.08 20.54
CA MET A 28 -3.57 4.09 19.07
C MET A 28 -2.50 3.15 18.50
N GLN A 29 -1.30 3.16 19.08
CA GLN A 29 -0.23 2.23 18.69
C GLN A 29 -0.64 0.77 18.92
N ARG A 30 -1.32 0.46 20.03
CA ARG A 30 -1.87 -0.87 20.28
C ARG A 30 -2.89 -1.28 19.24
N ARG A 31 -3.91 -0.45 18.98
CA ARG A 31 -4.94 -0.75 17.95
C ARG A 31 -4.33 -0.96 16.56
N LEU A 32 -3.35 -0.15 16.19
CA LEU A 32 -2.64 -0.32 14.92
C LEU A 32 -1.78 -1.59 14.91
N GLY A 33 -1.13 -1.90 16.04
CA GLY A 33 -0.37 -3.15 16.23
C GLY A 33 -1.26 -4.39 16.16
N ASP A 34 -2.46 -4.36 16.74
CA ASP A 34 -3.46 -5.44 16.66
C ASP A 34 -3.94 -5.65 15.21
N LEU A 35 -3.91 -4.59 14.40
CA LEU A 35 -4.17 -4.64 12.96
C LEU A 35 -2.93 -5.03 12.14
N GLY A 36 -1.74 -5.15 12.74
CA GLY A 36 -0.49 -5.47 12.02
C GLY A 36 0.25 -4.24 11.46
N VAL A 37 -0.20 -3.03 11.74
CA VAL A 37 0.47 -1.77 11.38
C VAL A 37 1.33 -1.29 12.55
N ALA A 38 2.50 -1.88 12.72
CA ALA A 38 3.46 -1.54 13.77
C ALA A 38 4.66 -0.73 13.24
N VAL A 39 5.42 -0.11 14.14
CA VAL A 39 6.70 0.55 13.81
C VAL A 39 7.69 -0.51 13.29
N GLY A 40 8.41 -0.19 12.22
CA GLY A 40 9.32 -1.09 11.51
C GLY A 40 8.65 -1.95 10.45
N GLN A 41 7.35 -1.79 10.22
CA GLN A 41 6.65 -2.47 9.13
C GLN A 41 6.73 -1.68 7.82
N THR A 42 6.92 -2.43 6.73
CA THR A 42 6.87 -1.90 5.36
C THR A 42 5.43 -1.89 4.87
N LEU A 43 5.04 -0.81 4.22
CA LEU A 43 3.72 -0.61 3.66
C LEU A 43 3.80 0.04 2.28
N GLU A 44 2.78 -0.20 1.48
CA GLU A 44 2.62 0.35 0.13
C GLU A 44 1.31 1.15 0.05
N VAL A 45 1.35 2.31 -0.58
CA VAL A 45 0.14 3.10 -0.79
C VAL A 45 -0.59 2.61 -2.04
N VAL A 46 -1.67 1.84 -1.85
CA VAL A 46 -2.45 1.27 -2.95
C VAL A 46 -3.39 2.31 -3.57
N GLN A 47 -4.03 3.13 -2.73
CA GLN A 47 -5.03 4.09 -3.21
C GLN A 47 -5.14 5.32 -2.29
N LYS A 48 -5.48 6.48 -2.88
CA LYS A 48 -5.79 7.74 -2.20
C LYS A 48 -7.16 8.17 -2.72
N GLY A 49 -8.15 8.15 -1.85
CA GLY A 49 -9.51 8.61 -2.16
C GLY A 49 -9.62 10.12 -2.07
N SER A 50 -10.54 10.69 -2.83
CA SER A 50 -10.77 12.14 -2.94
C SER A 50 -11.16 12.84 -1.62
N GLY A 51 -11.56 12.07 -0.59
CA GLY A 51 -11.91 12.57 0.75
C GLY A 51 -10.80 12.42 1.79
N GLY A 52 -9.54 12.20 1.39
CA GLY A 52 -8.42 12.05 2.33
C GLY A 52 -8.31 10.66 2.99
N GLN A 53 -9.19 9.73 2.63
CA GLN A 53 -9.03 8.31 2.95
C GLN A 53 -7.93 7.70 2.09
N MET A 54 -7.08 6.87 2.66
CA MET A 54 -5.97 6.22 1.97
C MET A 54 -5.94 4.75 2.30
N VAL A 55 -5.73 3.92 1.28
CA VAL A 55 -5.63 2.48 1.44
C VAL A 55 -4.15 2.12 1.34
N VAL A 56 -3.64 1.49 2.39
CA VAL A 56 -2.27 0.97 2.45
C VAL A 56 -2.29 -0.55 2.49
N ALA A 57 -1.34 -1.18 1.81
CA ALA A 57 -1.07 -2.61 1.94
C ALA A 57 0.11 -2.82 2.88
N VAL A 58 -0.04 -3.71 3.86
CA VAL A 58 1.02 -4.14 4.78
C VAL A 58 1.08 -5.66 4.68
N GLY A 59 2.15 -6.18 4.07
CA GLY A 59 2.21 -7.60 3.69
C GLY A 59 1.03 -7.99 2.79
N ASP A 60 0.23 -8.96 3.22
CA ASP A 60 -0.95 -9.45 2.48
C ASP A 60 -2.25 -8.71 2.86
N ALA A 61 -2.23 -7.87 3.90
CA ALA A 61 -3.42 -7.20 4.42
C ALA A 61 -3.53 -5.75 3.90
N ARG A 62 -4.76 -5.29 3.66
CA ARG A 62 -5.06 -3.93 3.18
C ARG A 62 -5.85 -3.16 4.23
N PHE A 63 -5.38 -1.97 4.58
CA PHE A 63 -5.97 -1.12 5.60
C PHE A 63 -6.42 0.20 5.01
N ALA A 64 -7.69 0.53 5.19
CA ALA A 64 -8.22 1.85 4.90
C ALA A 64 -7.95 2.78 6.10
N LEU A 65 -7.07 3.75 5.92
CA LEU A 65 -6.71 4.76 6.89
C LEU A 65 -7.42 6.07 6.53
N GLY A 66 -8.16 6.63 7.49
CA GLY A 66 -8.67 7.98 7.36
C GLY A 66 -7.55 9.03 7.39
N GLN A 67 -7.84 10.23 6.90
CA GLN A 67 -6.91 11.37 6.88
C GLN A 67 -6.23 11.61 8.23
N GLY A 68 -7.01 11.58 9.32
CA GLY A 68 -6.49 11.82 10.68
C GLY A 68 -5.56 10.72 11.20
N MET A 69 -5.69 9.49 10.70
CA MET A 69 -4.75 8.40 11.02
C MET A 69 -3.46 8.57 10.20
N ALA A 70 -3.60 8.85 8.91
CA ALA A 70 -2.46 8.97 8.01
C ALA A 70 -1.58 10.20 8.26
N GLN A 71 -2.13 11.29 8.79
CA GLN A 71 -1.32 12.43 9.23
C GLN A 71 -0.48 12.13 10.48
N LYS A 72 -0.88 11.13 11.28
CA LYS A 72 -0.18 10.72 12.50
C LYS A 72 0.87 9.65 12.26
N ILE A 73 0.78 8.92 11.15
CA ILE A 73 1.74 7.87 10.84
C ILE A 73 2.90 8.51 10.09
N LEU A 74 4.09 8.42 10.69
CA LEU A 74 5.35 8.90 10.12
C LEU A 74 6.05 7.74 9.44
N VAL A 75 6.37 7.95 8.16
CA VAL A 75 6.98 6.95 7.31
C VAL A 75 8.25 7.47 6.67
N THR A 76 9.12 6.54 6.30
CA THR A 76 10.35 6.81 5.54
C THR A 76 10.37 5.93 4.30
N PRO A 77 10.95 6.39 3.18
CA PRO A 77 11.11 5.55 2.00
C PRO A 77 12.03 4.38 2.34
N SER A 78 11.49 3.16 2.29
CA SER A 78 12.27 1.94 2.56
C SER A 78 12.85 1.42 1.26
N ARG A 79 14.17 1.14 1.24
CA ARG A 79 14.79 0.47 0.09
C ARG A 79 14.40 -1.01 -0.02
N LYS A 80 13.75 -1.59 1.00
CA LYS A 80 13.58 -3.03 1.11
C LYS A 80 12.19 -3.51 0.73
N GLN A 81 12.24 -4.44 -0.24
CA GLN A 81 11.25 -5.44 -0.65
C GLN A 81 9.94 -4.94 -1.29
N GLY A 82 10.00 -4.89 -2.62
CA GLY A 82 9.59 -6.08 -3.35
C GLY A 82 8.18 -6.04 -3.87
N TYR A 83 8.03 -5.50 -5.08
CA TYR A 83 6.95 -5.83 -6.00
C TYR A 83 6.85 -7.37 -6.15
N ALA A 84 6.01 -8.02 -5.34
CA ALA A 84 5.45 -9.31 -5.68
C ALA A 84 4.50 -9.07 -6.84
N ARG A 85 5.02 -9.25 -8.06
CA ARG A 85 4.27 -9.28 -9.30
C ARG A 85 3.28 -10.44 -9.26
N ASN A 86 2.14 -10.26 -8.62
CA ASN A 86 1.10 -11.28 -8.55
C ASN A 86 -0.03 -10.91 -9.51
N GLY A 87 -0.09 -11.63 -10.63
CA GLY A 87 -1.31 -11.89 -11.35
C GLY A 87 -1.42 -11.21 -12.71
N CYS A 88 -1.79 -11.98 -13.73
CA CYS A 88 -2.06 -11.55 -15.10
C CYS A 88 -3.09 -10.40 -15.15
N GLU A 89 -2.62 -9.14 -15.13
CA GLU A 89 -3.46 -7.97 -15.42
C GLU A 89 -3.78 -7.97 -16.93
N ALA A 90 -4.89 -8.59 -17.29
CA ALA A 90 -5.48 -8.53 -18.62
C ALA A 90 -6.01 -7.12 -18.91
N LYS A 91 -5.13 -6.17 -19.22
CA LYS A 91 -5.48 -4.84 -19.76
C LYS A 91 -4.94 -4.70 -21.18
N GLY A 92 -5.41 -5.59 -22.06
CA GLY A 92 -5.20 -5.52 -23.51
C GLY A 92 -6.15 -6.49 -24.21
N PRO A 93 -6.65 -6.18 -25.41
CA PRO A 93 -7.47 -7.14 -26.15
C PRO A 93 -6.64 -8.40 -26.36
N CYS A 94 -7.19 -9.57 -26.04
CA CYS A 94 -6.54 -10.86 -26.24
C CYS A 94 -6.16 -11.01 -27.71
N ARG A 95 -4.92 -10.65 -28.09
CA ARG A 95 -4.42 -10.74 -29.47
C ARG A 95 -3.85 -12.14 -29.77
N ARG A 96 -4.47 -13.20 -29.25
CA ARG A 96 -4.25 -14.54 -29.83
C ARG A 96 -5.04 -14.65 -31.12
N ARG A 97 -4.36 -14.32 -32.22
CA ARG A 97 -4.82 -14.51 -33.62
C ARG A 97 -4.84 -15.99 -34.05
N SER A 98 -5.28 -16.93 -33.20
CA SER A 98 -5.41 -18.34 -33.63
C SER A 98 -6.64 -19.09 -33.10
N CYS A 99 -7.72 -18.39 -32.73
CA CYS A 99 -9.06 -19.01 -32.66
C CYS A 99 -9.85 -18.71 -33.94
N ARG A 100 -9.21 -18.90 -35.10
CA ARG A 100 -9.89 -19.00 -36.39
C ARG A 100 -9.70 -20.44 -36.88
N ARG A 101 -10.82 -21.13 -37.07
CA ARG A 101 -11.05 -22.35 -37.88
C ARG A 101 -10.95 -23.71 -37.17
N GLY A 102 -12.08 -24.12 -36.60
CA GLY A 102 -12.76 -25.38 -36.93
C GLY A 102 -14.26 -25.10 -36.76
N TRP A 103 -15.17 -25.16 -37.74
CA TRP A 103 -15.30 -26.00 -38.93
C TRP A 103 -15.12 -27.49 -38.62
N PHE A 104 -16.22 -28.24 -38.85
CA PHE A 104 -16.57 -29.60 -38.43
C PHE A 104 -17.09 -29.65 -36.98
N ARG A 105 -18.40 -29.75 -36.70
CA ARG A 105 -19.53 -30.30 -37.45
C ARG A 105 -20.84 -29.70 -36.93
#